data_AF-A0A3Q8W1U0-F1
#
_entry.id   AF-A0A3Q8W1U0-F1
#
_cell.length_a   1.000
_cell.length_b   1.000
_cell.length_c   1.000
_cell.angle_alpha   90.00
_cell.angle_beta   90.00
_cell.angle_gamma   90.00
#
_symmetry.space_group_name_H-M   'P 1'
#
loop_
_entity.id
_entity.type
_entity.pdbx_description
1 polymer ?
#
loop_
_entity_poly.entity_id
_entity_poly.type
_entity_poly.pdbx_seq_one_letter_code
_entity_poly.pdbx_strand_id
1 'polypeptide(L)'
;MATDPVDEAAVDKGIARTAVIIALRDDLRIADCIASVDEDVEIVLALNGPSDAVLKLIAEHPRPLTVTEIEDVGNLGAAYNAGAAATDRQYLLLMDSDCTFAPGVVRAMVRSVLTEPVVKGQVVYGESQGLLSRLTARVREFDEGDYVSALSPPLIYNRDIVDHIGGYHFDELIHWCEDREFDFRLQLAGIPVVYLPEARIFHDAQHGFANMRSYFRYGVGEGIAQETGVFTTPALPVAWRLFEATRTLVHCARDKGPAAAAYYALLKAAFHVGTAHHLLNDPYRVRDRYPASAKRARMVRSIPQHSTKLSGAQLRRLRRAHWEAGRRIEKVADLSVFHPDAAGPGPGSDAGQARQQQA
;
A
#
# COMPACT_ATOMS: atom_id res chain seq x y z
N MET A 1 9.81 6.39 -25.40
CA MET A 1 9.53 7.77 -25.84
C MET A 1 9.98 8.66 -24.71
N ALA A 2 10.84 9.65 -24.98
CA ALA A 2 11.16 10.65 -23.97
C ALA A 2 9.88 11.44 -23.71
N THR A 3 9.28 11.26 -22.54
CA THR A 3 8.21 12.12 -22.04
C THR A 3 8.79 13.52 -21.94
N ASP A 4 8.12 14.51 -22.53
CA ASP A 4 8.50 15.90 -22.34
C ASP A 4 8.58 16.17 -20.82
N PRO A 5 9.62 16.89 -20.35
CA PRO A 5 9.78 17.16 -18.93
C PRO A 5 8.55 17.92 -18.41
N VAL A 6 7.92 17.39 -17.37
CA VAL A 6 6.81 18.05 -16.67
C VAL A 6 7.30 19.41 -16.18
N ASP A 7 6.65 20.48 -16.64
CA ASP A 7 7.02 21.83 -16.25
C ASP A 7 6.71 22.12 -14.77
N GLU A 8 7.40 23.10 -14.18
CA GLU A 8 7.22 23.42 -12.75
C GLU A 8 5.82 23.92 -12.41
N ALA A 9 5.13 24.59 -13.35
CA ALA A 9 3.78 25.09 -13.12
C ALA A 9 2.76 23.94 -12.99
N ALA A 10 2.95 22.86 -13.74
CA ALA A 10 2.18 21.63 -13.60
C ALA A 10 2.46 20.95 -12.26
N VAL A 11 3.72 20.94 -11.80
CA VAL A 11 4.09 20.40 -10.48
C VAL A 11 3.44 21.20 -9.35
N ASP A 12 3.46 22.52 -9.42
CA ASP A 12 2.82 23.38 -8.40
C ASP A 12 1.29 23.17 -8.35
N LYS A 13 0.64 23.00 -9.51
CA LYS A 13 -0.77 22.58 -9.57
C LYS A 13 -0.98 21.18 -8.99
N GLY A 14 -0.05 20.26 -9.22
CA GLY A 14 -0.05 18.92 -8.65
C GLY A 14 0.03 18.94 -7.12
N ILE A 15 0.90 19.79 -6.56
CA ILE A 15 1.05 19.99 -5.11
C ILE A 15 -0.28 20.42 -4.49
N ALA A 16 -0.94 21.44 -5.08
CA ALA A 16 -2.24 21.90 -4.62
C ALA A 16 -3.36 20.84 -4.74
N ARG A 17 -3.17 19.79 -5.55
CA ARG A 17 -4.09 18.65 -5.74
C ARG A 17 -3.65 17.40 -4.99
N THR A 18 -2.66 17.49 -4.11
CA THR A 18 -2.10 16.36 -3.36
C THR A 18 -2.49 16.42 -1.89
N ALA A 19 -2.91 15.28 -1.34
CA ALA A 19 -3.02 15.04 0.10
C ALA A 19 -1.99 14.00 0.54
N VAL A 20 -1.27 14.29 1.63
CA VAL A 20 -0.47 13.32 2.37
C VAL A 20 -1.37 12.70 3.44
N ILE A 21 -1.68 11.41 3.29
CA ILE A 21 -2.51 10.66 4.24
C ILE A 21 -1.59 9.91 5.19
N ILE A 22 -1.68 10.23 6.48
CA ILE A 22 -0.89 9.60 7.54
C ILE A 22 -1.84 8.85 8.48
N ALA A 23 -1.72 7.52 8.50
CA ALA A 23 -2.43 6.70 9.47
C ALA A 23 -1.72 6.76 10.82
N LEU A 24 -2.48 7.00 11.89
CA LEU A 24 -1.92 7.29 13.20
C LEU A 24 -2.74 6.66 14.33
N ARG A 25 -2.05 6.09 15.31
CA ARG A 25 -2.63 5.63 16.58
C ARG A 25 -1.99 6.37 17.74
N ASP A 26 -0.88 5.87 18.25
CA ASP A 26 -0.25 6.33 19.49
C ASP A 26 1.18 6.86 19.30
N ASP A 27 1.59 7.10 18.06
CA ASP A 27 2.97 7.46 17.73
C ASP A 27 3.24 8.97 17.77
N LEU A 28 4.12 9.40 18.70
CA LEU A 28 4.50 10.80 18.84
C LEU A 28 5.52 11.26 17.78
N ARG A 29 6.15 10.33 17.04
CA ARG A 29 7.06 10.64 15.92
C ARG A 29 6.33 11.32 14.75
N ILE A 30 5.00 11.35 14.79
CA ILE A 30 4.17 12.12 13.85
C ILE A 30 4.58 13.59 13.76
N ALA A 31 5.09 14.19 14.86
CA ALA A 31 5.60 15.56 14.82
C ALA A 31 6.75 15.72 13.81
N ASP A 32 7.70 14.79 13.81
CA ASP A 32 8.84 14.80 12.90
C ASP A 32 8.38 14.49 11.47
N CYS A 33 7.44 13.56 11.30
CA CYS A 33 6.82 13.26 10.00
C CYS A 33 6.18 14.51 9.39
N ILE A 34 5.31 15.20 10.12
CA ILE A 34 4.62 16.43 9.66
C ILE A 34 5.65 17.54 9.39
N ALA A 35 6.66 17.70 10.26
CA ALA A 35 7.72 18.69 10.07
C ALA A 35 8.57 18.42 8.82
N SER A 36 8.71 17.17 8.40
CA SER A 36 9.45 16.78 7.19
C SER A 36 8.71 17.04 5.87
N VAL A 37 7.40 17.35 5.92
CA VAL A 37 6.62 17.72 4.72
C VAL A 37 6.94 19.17 4.34
N ASP A 38 7.81 19.33 3.33
CA ASP A 38 8.39 20.61 2.91
C ASP A 38 7.63 21.34 1.78
N GLU A 39 6.49 20.79 1.37
CA GLU A 39 5.58 21.39 0.38
C GLU A 39 4.23 21.78 1.01
N ASP A 40 3.51 22.70 0.36
CA ASP A 40 2.16 23.15 0.77
C ASP A 40 1.06 22.20 0.26
N VAL A 41 1.21 20.93 0.60
CA VAL A 41 0.21 19.87 0.38
C VAL A 41 -0.76 19.82 1.55
N GLU A 42 -1.97 19.30 1.33
CA GLU A 42 -2.88 18.99 2.42
C GLU A 42 -2.32 17.81 3.23
N ILE A 43 -2.35 17.91 4.57
CA ILE A 43 -1.98 16.81 5.47
C ILE A 43 -3.26 16.29 6.13
N VAL A 44 -3.54 15.01 5.89
CA VAL A 44 -4.70 14.31 6.43
C VAL A 44 -4.24 13.28 7.46
N LEU A 45 -4.64 13.45 8.70
CA LEU A 45 -4.39 12.50 9.79
C LEU A 45 -5.59 11.57 9.96
N ALA A 46 -5.39 10.28 9.72
CA ALA A 46 -6.39 9.25 9.92
C ALA A 46 -6.13 8.50 11.23
N LEU A 47 -6.85 8.90 12.27
CA LEU A 47 -6.70 8.41 13.63
C LEU A 47 -7.41 7.06 13.81
N ASN A 48 -6.76 6.12 14.50
CA ASN A 48 -7.29 4.78 14.76
C ASN A 48 -7.07 4.41 16.24
N GLY A 49 -7.85 5.06 17.12
CA GLY A 49 -7.70 4.98 18.57
C GLY A 49 -6.53 5.81 19.11
N PRO A 50 -6.54 7.15 18.93
CA PRO A 50 -5.44 8.00 19.32
C PRO A 50 -5.26 8.07 20.84
N SER A 51 -4.02 8.29 21.30
CA SER A 51 -3.75 8.62 22.70
C SER A 51 -4.03 10.09 23.01
N ASP A 52 -4.28 10.44 24.27
CA ASP A 52 -4.43 11.84 24.70
C ASP A 52 -3.22 12.71 24.30
N ALA A 53 -2.02 12.12 24.30
CA ALA A 53 -0.80 12.81 23.91
C ALA A 53 -0.78 13.14 22.41
N VAL A 54 -1.26 12.24 21.55
CA VAL A 54 -1.42 12.47 20.11
C VAL A 54 -2.48 13.54 19.86
N LEU A 55 -3.64 13.47 20.52
CA LEU A 55 -4.70 14.47 20.37
C LEU A 55 -4.22 15.88 20.76
N LYS A 56 -3.46 15.98 21.86
CA LYS A 56 -2.85 17.23 22.29
C LYS A 56 -1.84 17.76 21.25
N LEU A 57 -0.96 16.90 20.74
CA LEU A 57 0.03 17.25 19.72
C LEU A 57 -0.65 17.82 18.47
N ILE A 58 -1.74 17.19 18.01
CA ILE A 58 -2.51 17.63 16.85
C ILE A 58 -3.19 18.98 17.12
N ALA A 59 -3.82 19.14 18.29
CA ALA A 59 -4.53 20.37 18.65
C ALA A 59 -3.60 21.58 18.81
N GLU A 60 -2.37 21.36 19.26
CA GLU A 60 -1.34 22.40 19.44
C GLU A 60 -0.52 22.66 18.16
N HIS A 61 -0.76 21.89 17.09
CA HIS A 61 0.03 21.99 15.86
C HIS A 61 -0.24 23.31 15.11
N PRO A 62 0.81 24.05 14.69
CA PRO A 62 0.62 25.38 14.09
C PRO A 62 0.11 25.36 12.65
N ARG A 63 0.36 24.26 11.90
CA ARG A 63 -0.17 24.09 10.54
C ARG A 63 -1.61 23.57 10.59
N PRO A 64 -2.51 23.99 9.70
CA PRO A 64 -3.82 23.39 9.56
C PRO A 64 -3.69 21.91 9.16
N LEU A 65 -4.41 21.03 9.86
CA LEU A 65 -4.43 19.60 9.63
C LEU A 65 -5.88 19.16 9.39
N THR A 66 -6.12 18.36 8.35
CA THR A 66 -7.39 17.64 8.19
C THR A 66 -7.31 16.39 9.06
N VAL A 67 -8.32 16.15 9.91
CA VAL A 67 -8.32 15.03 10.85
C VAL A 67 -9.60 14.22 10.70
N THR A 68 -9.45 12.91 10.61
CA THR A 68 -10.56 11.95 10.64
C THR A 68 -10.23 10.85 11.63
N GLU A 69 -11.24 10.20 12.19
CA GLU A 69 -11.06 9.12 13.15
C GLU A 69 -11.93 7.92 12.78
N ILE A 70 -11.36 6.73 12.90
CA ILE A 70 -12.06 5.45 12.83
C ILE A 70 -12.08 4.79 14.21
N GLU A 71 -12.98 3.83 14.40
CA GLU A 71 -12.99 3.00 15.61
C GLU A 71 -11.62 2.32 15.82
N ASP A 72 -11.20 2.14 17.08
CA ASP A 72 -9.93 1.46 17.45
C ASP A 72 -10.01 -0.06 17.19
N VAL A 73 -10.02 -0.42 15.90
CA VAL A 73 -10.04 -1.80 15.42
C VAL A 73 -8.68 -2.26 14.93
N GLY A 74 -7.68 -1.37 14.90
CA GLY A 74 -6.31 -1.70 14.51
C GLY A 74 -6.20 -2.17 13.05
N ASN A 75 -6.92 -1.49 12.15
CA ASN A 75 -6.91 -1.73 10.71
C ASN A 75 -6.27 -0.55 9.95
N LEU A 76 -5.11 -0.78 9.32
CA LEU A 76 -4.37 0.24 8.58
C LEU A 76 -5.08 0.66 7.29
N GLY A 77 -5.63 -0.31 6.54
CA GLY A 77 -6.38 -0.04 5.31
C GLY A 77 -7.63 0.80 5.55
N ALA A 78 -8.35 0.53 6.65
CA ALA A 78 -9.49 1.35 7.05
C ALA A 78 -9.09 2.80 7.39
N ALA A 79 -7.94 3.00 8.03
CA ALA A 79 -7.43 4.34 8.32
C ALA A 79 -7.09 5.08 7.02
N TYR A 80 -6.39 4.44 6.07
CA TYR A 80 -6.12 5.04 4.77
C TYR A 80 -7.41 5.32 3.98
N ASN A 81 -8.42 4.43 4.01
CA ASN A 81 -9.71 4.67 3.39
C ASN A 81 -10.40 5.91 3.98
N ALA A 82 -10.43 6.03 5.31
CA ALA A 82 -11.00 7.19 5.99
C ALA A 82 -10.25 8.47 5.62
N GLY A 83 -8.92 8.44 5.59
CA GLY A 83 -8.09 9.55 5.15
C GLY A 83 -8.38 9.96 3.69
N ALA A 84 -8.51 8.99 2.79
CA ALA A 84 -8.86 9.26 1.39
C ALA A 84 -10.26 9.87 1.24
N ALA A 85 -11.21 9.45 2.07
CA ALA A 85 -12.58 9.99 2.10
C ALA A 85 -12.66 11.39 2.72
N ALA A 86 -11.74 11.75 3.62
CA ALA A 86 -11.72 13.04 4.31
C ALA A 86 -11.20 14.21 3.45
N THR A 87 -10.74 13.93 2.23
CA THR A 87 -10.16 14.93 1.32
C THR A 87 -10.70 14.74 -0.10
N ASP A 88 -10.76 15.81 -0.88
CA ASP A 88 -11.11 15.81 -2.30
C ASP A 88 -9.87 15.84 -3.22
N ARG A 89 -8.66 15.83 -2.65
CA ARG A 89 -7.41 15.85 -3.42
C ARG A 89 -7.30 14.65 -4.35
N GLN A 90 -6.86 14.93 -5.56
CA GLN A 90 -6.77 13.93 -6.62
C GLN A 90 -5.58 12.98 -6.45
N TYR A 91 -4.45 13.48 -5.96
CA TYR A 91 -3.28 12.65 -5.70
C TYR A 91 -3.19 12.34 -4.21
N LEU A 92 -3.04 11.06 -3.89
CA LEU A 92 -2.99 10.58 -2.51
C LEU A 92 -1.60 10.00 -2.25
N LEU A 93 -0.85 10.61 -1.35
CA LEU A 93 0.47 10.15 -0.90
C LEU A 93 0.34 9.51 0.49
N LEU A 94 0.46 8.19 0.54
CA LEU A 94 0.40 7.42 1.79
C LEU A 94 1.75 7.47 2.51
N MET A 95 1.68 7.70 3.81
CA MET A 95 2.84 7.82 4.70
C MET A 95 2.54 7.22 6.07
N ASP A 96 3.58 6.72 6.74
CA ASP A 96 3.50 6.23 8.11
C ASP A 96 3.99 7.29 9.09
N SER A 97 3.40 7.31 10.29
CA SER A 97 3.68 8.32 11.33
C SER A 97 5.12 8.29 11.85
N ASP A 98 5.87 7.21 11.63
CA ASP A 98 7.25 7.05 12.05
C ASP A 98 8.29 7.13 10.94
N CYS A 99 7.86 7.67 9.80
CA CYS A 99 8.74 7.97 8.70
C CYS A 99 8.92 9.48 8.55
N THR A 100 10.02 9.89 7.92
CA THR A 100 10.28 11.28 7.53
C THR A 100 10.68 11.37 6.07
N PHE A 101 10.24 12.42 5.37
CA PHE A 101 10.66 12.69 4.00
C PHE A 101 12.06 13.28 3.95
N ALA A 102 12.89 12.85 2.99
CA ALA A 102 14.07 13.63 2.62
C ALA A 102 13.62 14.92 1.90
N PRO A 103 14.43 16.01 1.93
CA PRO A 103 14.07 17.26 1.26
C PRO A 103 13.76 17.07 -0.23
N GLY A 104 12.68 17.71 -0.71
CA GLY A 104 12.21 17.69 -2.09
C GLY A 104 11.51 16.40 -2.52
N VAL A 105 11.36 15.41 -1.64
CA VAL A 105 10.76 14.11 -1.98
C VAL A 105 9.28 14.23 -2.28
N VAL A 106 8.52 15.05 -1.53
CA VAL A 106 7.10 15.28 -1.79
C VAL A 106 6.92 15.81 -3.22
N ARG A 107 7.70 16.83 -3.61
CA ARG A 107 7.70 17.38 -4.97
C ARG A 107 8.08 16.35 -6.04
N ALA A 108 9.08 15.51 -5.78
CA ALA A 108 9.50 14.47 -6.72
C ALA A 108 8.41 13.40 -6.95
N MET A 109 7.72 13.02 -5.87
CA MET A 109 6.58 12.10 -5.91
C MET A 109 5.42 12.72 -6.69
N VAL A 110 5.08 13.98 -6.41
CA VAL A 110 4.05 14.72 -7.15
C VAL A 110 4.40 14.82 -8.63
N ARG A 111 5.62 15.23 -8.98
CA ARG A 111 6.03 15.32 -10.39
C ARG A 111 5.84 14.00 -11.12
N SER A 112 6.20 12.90 -10.49
CA SER A 112 6.12 11.57 -11.10
C SER A 112 4.69 11.09 -11.27
N VAL A 113 3.79 11.38 -10.30
CA VAL A 113 2.39 10.95 -10.41
C VAL A 113 1.60 11.70 -11.50
N LEU A 114 2.11 12.84 -11.95
CA LEU A 114 1.53 13.58 -13.08
C LEU A 114 1.64 12.82 -14.41
N THR A 115 2.60 11.90 -14.54
CA THR A 115 2.82 11.08 -15.75
C THR A 115 2.65 9.58 -15.53
N GLU A 116 2.64 9.14 -14.27
CA GLU A 116 2.50 7.73 -13.89
C GLU A 116 1.38 7.56 -12.86
N PRO A 117 0.46 6.60 -13.02
CA PRO A 117 -0.75 6.53 -12.18
C PRO A 117 -0.45 6.12 -10.72
N VAL A 118 0.64 5.38 -10.50
CA VAL A 118 1.08 4.90 -9.19
C VAL A 118 2.61 4.94 -9.11
N VAL A 119 3.14 5.61 -8.09
CA VAL A 119 4.59 5.78 -7.89
C VAL A 119 4.96 5.38 -6.46
N LYS A 120 5.99 4.56 -6.33
CA LYS A 120 6.55 4.04 -5.08
C LYS A 120 7.96 4.62 -4.87
N GLY A 121 8.18 5.27 -3.73
CA GLY A 121 9.52 5.70 -3.33
C GLY A 121 10.30 4.63 -2.54
N GLN A 122 11.49 4.99 -2.09
CA GLN A 122 12.40 4.13 -1.33
C GLN A 122 12.28 4.36 0.18
N VAL A 123 12.16 3.28 0.95
CA VAL A 123 12.33 3.32 2.41
C VAL A 123 13.79 3.08 2.76
N VAL A 124 14.37 3.98 3.53
CA VAL A 124 15.71 3.87 4.09
C VAL A 124 15.59 3.61 5.59
N TYR A 125 15.91 2.38 6.00
CA TYR A 125 15.86 1.99 7.40
C TYR A 125 17.11 2.46 8.15
N GLY A 126 16.92 3.11 9.30
CA GLY A 126 18.00 3.47 10.20
C GLY A 126 18.75 2.24 10.73
N GLU A 127 20.07 2.35 10.84
CA GLU A 127 20.90 1.30 11.46
C GLU A 127 20.97 1.50 12.97
N SER A 128 20.62 0.48 13.76
CA SER A 128 21.07 0.43 15.15
C SER A 128 22.28 -0.50 15.31
N GLN A 129 23.16 -0.18 16.26
CA GLN A 129 24.42 -0.89 16.50
C GLN A 129 24.24 -2.37 16.94
N GLY A 130 23.01 -2.81 17.22
CA GLY A 130 22.70 -4.16 17.69
C GLY A 130 22.64 -5.22 16.58
N LEU A 131 23.18 -6.41 16.85
CA LEU A 131 23.17 -7.55 15.91
C LEU A 131 21.77 -7.87 15.34
N LEU A 132 20.74 -7.88 16.20
CA LEU A 132 19.37 -8.20 15.78
C LEU A 132 18.76 -7.14 14.84
N SER A 133 19.15 -5.88 15.00
CA SER A 133 18.69 -4.80 14.11
C SER A 133 19.36 -4.88 12.75
N ARG A 134 20.65 -5.24 12.70
CA ARG A 134 21.34 -5.51 11.43
C ARG A 134 20.75 -6.71 10.69
N LEU A 135 20.38 -7.77 11.41
CA LEU A 135 19.68 -8.92 10.82
C LEU A 135 18.28 -8.53 10.33
N THR A 136 17.57 -7.70 11.08
CA THR A 136 16.28 -7.13 10.68
C THR A 136 16.38 -6.37 9.37
N ALA A 137 17.30 -5.40 9.28
CA ALA A 137 17.49 -4.60 8.08
C ALA A 137 17.80 -5.48 6.87
N ARG A 138 18.71 -6.45 7.00
CA ARG A 138 19.04 -7.39 5.92
C ARG A 138 17.84 -8.22 5.44
N VAL A 139 17.01 -8.71 6.36
CA VAL A 139 15.81 -9.48 6.00
C VAL A 139 14.77 -8.59 5.34
N ARG A 140 14.55 -7.37 5.84
CA ARG A 140 13.63 -6.39 5.25
C ARG A 140 14.04 -6.00 3.84
N GLU A 141 15.32 -5.68 3.62
CA GLU A 141 15.85 -5.42 2.28
C GLU A 141 15.63 -6.60 1.32
N PHE A 142 15.69 -7.84 1.81
CA PHE A 142 15.43 -9.02 0.99
C PHE A 142 13.93 -9.23 0.73
N ASP A 143 13.08 -9.05 1.76
CA ASP A 143 11.64 -9.28 1.68
C ASP A 143 10.93 -8.19 0.84
N GLU A 144 11.44 -6.96 0.87
CA GLU A 144 10.88 -5.80 0.19
C GLU A 144 11.61 -5.43 -1.12
N GLY A 145 12.83 -5.94 -1.36
CA GLY A 145 13.71 -5.46 -2.44
C GLY A 145 13.61 -6.19 -3.79
N ASP A 146 12.99 -7.37 -3.86
CA ASP A 146 13.01 -8.19 -5.09
C ASP A 146 12.09 -7.65 -6.21
N TYR A 147 11.09 -6.82 -5.88
CA TYR A 147 10.09 -6.34 -6.85
C TYR A 147 9.54 -4.95 -6.50
N VAL A 148 9.33 -4.14 -7.53
CA VAL A 148 8.53 -2.90 -7.42
C VAL A 148 7.08 -3.28 -7.15
N SER A 149 6.51 -2.72 -6.09
CA SER A 149 5.15 -3.00 -5.64
C SER A 149 4.53 -1.79 -4.97
N ALA A 150 3.20 -1.80 -4.85
CA ALA A 150 2.43 -0.76 -4.17
C ALA A 150 2.38 -0.92 -2.64
N LEU A 151 3.38 -1.56 -2.03
CA LEU A 151 3.49 -1.60 -0.57
C LEU A 151 3.75 -0.18 -0.07
N SER A 152 2.96 0.34 0.86
CA SER A 152 3.17 1.67 1.45
C SER A 152 4.14 1.60 2.63
N PRO A 153 4.84 2.70 3.00
CA PRO A 153 5.02 4.00 2.35
C PRO A 153 6.42 4.13 1.66
N PRO A 154 6.73 5.23 0.93
CA PRO A 154 5.82 6.25 0.46
C PRO A 154 5.20 5.78 -0.86
N LEU A 155 3.88 5.89 -0.98
CA LEU A 155 3.15 5.49 -2.17
C LEU A 155 2.24 6.64 -2.58
N ILE A 156 2.48 7.23 -3.75
CA ILE A 156 1.58 8.23 -4.33
C ILE A 156 0.81 7.62 -5.49
N TYR A 157 -0.46 7.95 -5.62
CA TYR A 157 -1.29 7.51 -6.73
C TYR A 157 -2.38 8.50 -7.10
N ASN A 158 -2.83 8.44 -8.35
CA ASN A 158 -4.05 9.14 -8.78
C ASN A 158 -5.28 8.38 -8.25
N ARG A 159 -6.14 9.08 -7.51
CA ARG A 159 -7.41 8.54 -6.96
C ARG A 159 -8.27 7.84 -8.02
N ASP A 160 -8.28 8.32 -9.26
CA ASP A 160 -9.14 7.82 -10.34
C ASP A 160 -8.87 6.35 -10.68
N ILE A 161 -7.72 5.78 -10.31
CA ILE A 161 -7.43 4.35 -10.49
C ILE A 161 -8.43 3.46 -9.75
N VAL A 162 -9.05 3.96 -8.67
CA VAL A 162 -9.96 3.21 -7.79
C VAL A 162 -11.12 2.61 -8.56
N ASP A 163 -11.68 3.36 -9.52
CA ASP A 163 -12.78 2.92 -10.38
C ASP A 163 -12.39 1.72 -11.25
N HIS A 164 -11.11 1.56 -11.54
CA HIS A 164 -10.57 0.49 -12.37
C HIS A 164 -10.07 -0.73 -11.58
N ILE A 165 -9.86 -0.58 -10.27
CA ILE A 165 -9.37 -1.65 -9.39
C ILE A 165 -10.45 -2.19 -8.45
N GLY A 166 -11.71 -2.03 -8.79
CA GLY A 166 -12.84 -2.63 -8.07
C GLY A 166 -13.61 -1.68 -7.15
N GLY A 167 -13.34 -0.37 -7.22
CA GLY A 167 -14.17 0.67 -6.58
C GLY A 167 -13.84 0.95 -5.12
N TYR A 168 -12.66 0.55 -4.63
CA TYR A 168 -12.19 0.87 -3.28
C TYR A 168 -10.66 0.99 -3.21
N HIS A 169 -10.16 1.77 -2.25
CA HIS A 169 -8.72 1.93 -2.00
C HIS A 169 -8.16 0.68 -1.32
N PHE A 170 -8.63 0.32 -0.12
CA PHE A 170 -8.19 -0.89 0.61
C PHE A 170 -9.39 -1.71 1.09
N ASP A 171 -9.28 -3.05 1.08
CA ASP A 171 -10.37 -3.91 1.57
C ASP A 171 -10.47 -3.80 3.10
N GLU A 172 -11.59 -3.27 3.60
CA GLU A 172 -11.82 -2.97 5.03
C GLU A 172 -11.84 -4.22 5.94
N LEU A 173 -11.92 -5.43 5.38
CA LEU A 173 -11.78 -6.66 6.16
C LEU A 173 -10.32 -7.02 6.39
N ILE A 174 -9.41 -6.58 5.52
CA ILE A 174 -7.99 -6.91 5.57
C ILE A 174 -7.28 -5.94 6.52
N HIS A 175 -7.03 -6.39 7.75
CA HIS A 175 -6.40 -5.56 8.78
C HIS A 175 -4.90 -5.37 8.55
N TRP A 176 -4.28 -6.29 7.80
CA TRP A 176 -2.85 -6.34 7.52
C TRP A 176 -2.62 -6.93 6.12
N CYS A 177 -1.59 -6.45 5.41
CA CYS A 177 -1.31 -6.80 4.01
C CYS A 177 -2.37 -6.26 3.02
N GLU A 178 -3.06 -5.20 3.40
CA GLU A 178 -4.00 -4.43 2.58
C GLU A 178 -3.33 -3.81 1.35
N ASP A 179 -2.09 -3.35 1.50
CA ASP A 179 -1.25 -2.79 0.45
C ASP A 179 -0.85 -3.83 -0.61
N ARG A 180 -0.61 -5.07 -0.18
CA ARG A 180 -0.40 -6.21 -1.07
C ARG A 180 -1.67 -6.61 -1.82
N GLU A 181 -2.83 -6.51 -1.16
CA GLU A 181 -4.13 -6.71 -1.82
C GLU A 181 -4.39 -5.64 -2.88
N PHE A 182 -4.09 -4.38 -2.57
CA PHE A 182 -4.13 -3.27 -3.51
C PHE A 182 -3.19 -3.50 -4.71
N ASP A 183 -1.94 -3.90 -4.47
CA ASP A 183 -0.97 -4.22 -5.51
C ASP A 183 -1.45 -5.34 -6.46
N PHE A 184 -2.10 -6.38 -5.94
CA PHE A 184 -2.68 -7.42 -6.78
C PHE A 184 -3.80 -6.89 -7.66
N ARG A 185 -4.63 -5.97 -7.17
CA ARG A 185 -5.70 -5.36 -7.98
C ARG A 185 -5.15 -4.46 -9.07
N LEU A 186 -4.07 -3.70 -8.80
CA LEU A 186 -3.35 -2.96 -9.84
C LEU A 186 -2.85 -3.89 -10.95
N GLN A 187 -2.24 -5.02 -10.59
CA GLN A 187 -1.78 -6.01 -11.57
C GLN A 187 -2.92 -6.66 -12.36
N LEU A 188 -4.07 -6.90 -11.73
CA LEU A 188 -5.27 -7.38 -12.43
C LEU A 188 -5.78 -6.37 -13.46
N ALA A 189 -5.71 -5.07 -13.14
CA ALA A 189 -6.04 -3.94 -14.01
C ALA A 189 -4.93 -3.58 -15.01
N GLY A 190 -3.74 -4.17 -14.87
CA GLY A 190 -2.58 -3.86 -15.71
C GLY A 190 -2.05 -2.43 -15.50
N ILE A 191 -2.30 -1.83 -14.34
CA ILE A 191 -1.77 -0.52 -13.94
C ILE A 191 -0.38 -0.76 -13.33
N PRO A 192 0.69 -0.17 -13.89
CA PRO A 192 2.05 -0.36 -13.39
C PRO A 192 2.28 0.46 -12.12
N VAL A 193 3.18 -0.03 -11.28
CA VAL A 193 3.78 0.74 -10.19
C VAL A 193 5.17 1.17 -10.64
N VAL A 194 5.43 2.47 -10.66
CA VAL A 194 6.74 3.02 -11.03
C VAL A 194 7.57 3.24 -9.78
N TYR A 195 8.82 2.75 -9.77
CA TYR A 195 9.73 2.93 -8.65
C TYR A 195 10.61 4.15 -8.83
N LEU A 196 10.65 5.01 -7.82
CA LEU A 196 11.40 6.25 -7.78
C LEU A 196 12.48 6.18 -6.68
N PRO A 197 13.68 5.64 -6.99
CA PRO A 197 14.73 5.37 -5.99
C PRO A 197 15.30 6.62 -5.29
N GLU A 198 15.16 7.80 -5.89
CA GLU A 198 15.55 9.09 -5.32
C GLU A 198 14.54 9.62 -4.30
N ALA A 199 13.28 9.17 -4.35
CA ALA A 199 12.24 9.56 -3.41
C ALA A 199 12.37 8.77 -2.10
N ARG A 200 13.32 9.19 -1.27
CA ARG A 200 13.68 8.49 -0.03
C ARG A 200 12.92 9.02 1.17
N ILE A 201 12.33 8.09 1.93
CA ILE A 201 11.89 8.37 3.31
C ILE A 201 12.78 7.61 4.29
N PHE A 202 12.91 8.13 5.49
CA PHE A 202 13.67 7.50 6.56
C PHE A 202 12.72 6.90 7.58
N HIS A 203 12.93 5.64 7.91
CA HIS A 203 12.22 4.92 8.96
C HIS A 203 13.21 4.59 10.07
N ASP A 204 12.84 4.84 11.34
CA ASP A 204 13.68 4.51 12.49
C ASP A 204 14.08 3.02 12.55
N ALA A 205 15.19 2.73 13.23
CA ALA A 205 15.68 1.37 13.38
C ALA A 205 14.66 0.46 14.11
N GLN A 206 14.12 -0.54 13.41
CA GLN A 206 13.18 -1.49 14.03
C GLN A 206 13.88 -2.47 14.99
N HIS A 207 13.21 -2.75 16.12
CA HIS A 207 13.79 -3.50 17.25
C HIS A 207 13.51 -5.01 17.19
N GLY A 208 14.38 -5.77 16.51
CA GLY A 208 14.59 -7.20 16.75
C GLY A 208 13.32 -8.07 16.79
N PHE A 209 12.96 -8.61 17.96
CA PHE A 209 11.81 -9.51 18.10
C PHE A 209 10.45 -8.81 18.03
N ALA A 210 10.37 -7.48 18.14
CA ALA A 210 9.13 -6.75 17.94
C ALA A 210 8.54 -7.01 16.53
N ASN A 211 9.40 -7.27 15.54
CA ASN A 211 8.97 -7.65 14.19
C ASN A 211 8.20 -8.96 14.12
N MET A 212 8.40 -9.89 15.06
CA MET A 212 7.58 -11.11 15.12
C MET A 212 6.10 -10.77 15.30
N ARG A 213 5.78 -9.70 16.04
CA ARG A 213 4.40 -9.23 16.20
C ARG A 213 3.83 -8.75 14.87
N SER A 214 4.61 -8.00 14.09
CA SER A 214 4.22 -7.55 12.75
C SER A 214 4.03 -8.73 11.81
N TYR A 215 4.96 -9.68 11.76
CA TYR A 215 4.81 -10.87 10.93
C TYR A 215 3.62 -11.74 11.34
N PHE A 216 3.36 -11.91 12.64
CA PHE A 216 2.14 -12.59 13.11
C PHE A 216 0.87 -11.89 12.60
N ARG A 217 0.82 -10.55 12.67
CA ARG A 217 -0.29 -9.73 12.16
C ARG A 217 -0.46 -9.86 10.65
N TYR A 218 0.62 -9.78 9.88
CA TYR A 218 0.62 -10.07 8.44
C TYR A 218 0.06 -11.47 8.14
N GLY A 219 0.43 -12.44 8.98
CA GLY A 219 -0.13 -13.79 8.94
C GLY A 219 -1.64 -13.85 9.14
N VAL A 220 -2.18 -13.08 10.09
CA VAL A 220 -3.62 -12.95 10.30
C VAL A 220 -4.30 -12.35 9.06
N GLY A 221 -3.76 -11.26 8.51
CA GLY A 221 -4.25 -10.64 7.28
C GLY A 221 -4.27 -11.58 6.09
N GLU A 222 -3.20 -12.36 5.89
CA GLU A 222 -3.15 -13.45 4.90
C GLU A 222 -4.28 -14.46 5.09
N GLY A 223 -4.60 -14.81 6.33
CA GLY A 223 -5.69 -15.72 6.66
C GLY A 223 -7.06 -15.18 6.22
N ILE A 224 -7.33 -13.90 6.53
CA ILE A 224 -8.57 -13.22 6.14
C ILE A 224 -8.67 -13.19 4.62
N ALA A 225 -7.62 -12.70 3.96
CA ALA A 225 -7.58 -12.57 2.51
C ALA A 225 -7.72 -13.91 1.76
N GLN A 226 -7.20 -15.01 2.33
CA GLN A 226 -7.43 -16.35 1.79
C GLN A 226 -8.90 -16.78 1.91
N GLU A 227 -9.57 -16.49 3.02
CA GLU A 227 -10.98 -16.83 3.24
C GLU A 227 -11.92 -16.04 2.33
N THR A 228 -11.65 -14.75 2.11
CA THR A 228 -12.44 -13.88 1.23
C THR A 228 -12.13 -14.06 -0.26
N GLY A 229 -11.01 -14.71 -0.59
CA GLY A 229 -10.63 -15.03 -1.96
C GLY A 229 -9.91 -13.91 -2.71
N VAL A 230 -9.57 -12.82 -2.02
CA VAL A 230 -8.70 -11.75 -2.56
C VAL A 230 -7.24 -12.23 -2.64
N PHE A 231 -6.84 -13.20 -1.79
CA PHE A 231 -5.62 -14.00 -1.99
C PHE A 231 -5.95 -15.44 -2.38
N THR A 232 -5.00 -16.07 -3.09
CA THR A 232 -5.13 -17.49 -3.44
C THR A 232 -4.83 -18.38 -2.25
N THR A 233 -5.66 -19.40 -2.01
CA THR A 233 -5.40 -20.42 -0.99
C THR A 233 -4.60 -21.58 -1.61
N PRO A 234 -3.49 -22.04 -1.02
CA PRO A 234 -2.83 -23.25 -1.50
C PRO A 234 -3.73 -24.49 -1.39
N ALA A 235 -3.79 -25.30 -2.44
CA ALA A 235 -4.57 -26.54 -2.45
C ALA A 235 -4.00 -27.60 -1.50
N LEU A 236 -2.67 -27.59 -1.30
CA LEU A 236 -1.95 -28.43 -0.34
C LEU A 236 -1.22 -27.52 0.67
N PRO A 237 -1.91 -26.95 1.68
CA PRO A 237 -1.40 -25.85 2.50
C PRO A 237 -0.06 -26.13 3.17
N VAL A 238 0.09 -27.31 3.79
CA VAL A 238 1.31 -27.67 4.54
C VAL A 238 2.49 -27.87 3.60
N ALA A 239 2.34 -28.70 2.58
CA ALA A 239 3.41 -28.98 1.62
C ALA A 239 3.84 -27.73 0.84
N TRP A 240 2.87 -26.91 0.42
CA TRP A 240 3.15 -25.66 -0.29
C TRP A 240 3.88 -24.65 0.60
N ARG A 241 3.43 -24.45 1.83
CA ARG A 241 4.09 -23.53 2.78
C ARG A 241 5.51 -23.98 3.09
N LEU A 242 5.72 -25.29 3.31
CA LEU A 242 7.06 -25.83 3.55
C LEU A 242 7.97 -25.60 2.34
N PHE A 243 7.51 -25.97 1.13
CA PHE A 243 8.26 -25.75 -0.09
C PHE A 243 8.61 -24.27 -0.30
N GLU A 244 7.64 -23.37 -0.12
CA GLU A 244 7.83 -21.93 -0.30
C GLU A 244 8.79 -21.36 0.74
N ALA A 245 8.59 -21.67 2.02
CA ALA A 245 9.48 -21.24 3.10
C ALA A 245 10.91 -21.76 2.87
N THR A 246 11.10 -23.04 2.53
CA THR A 246 12.43 -23.58 2.23
C THR A 246 13.08 -22.84 1.06
N ARG A 247 12.35 -22.62 -0.04
CA ARG A 247 12.89 -21.89 -1.20
C ARG A 247 13.32 -20.47 -0.82
N THR A 248 12.46 -19.73 -0.10
CA THR A 248 12.73 -18.37 0.37
C THR A 248 13.94 -18.31 1.29
N LEU A 249 14.03 -19.22 2.26
CA LEU A 249 15.13 -19.26 3.23
C LEU A 249 16.46 -19.63 2.56
N VAL A 250 16.45 -20.52 1.56
CA VAL A 250 17.65 -20.83 0.77
C VAL A 250 18.11 -19.61 -0.04
N HIS A 251 17.18 -18.85 -0.62
CA HIS A 251 17.51 -17.63 -1.36
C HIS A 251 18.07 -16.55 -0.41
N CYS A 252 17.40 -16.31 0.72
CA CYS A 252 17.87 -15.37 1.74
C CYS A 252 19.26 -15.77 2.28
N ALA A 253 19.50 -17.07 2.50
CA ALA A 253 20.80 -17.55 2.96
C ALA A 253 21.92 -17.29 1.96
N ARG A 254 21.61 -17.37 0.65
CA ARG A 254 22.56 -17.07 -0.44
C ARG A 254 22.83 -15.58 -0.58
N ASP A 255 21.81 -14.74 -0.41
CA ASP A 255 21.91 -13.30 -0.65
C ASP A 255 22.36 -12.50 0.59
N LYS A 256 21.76 -12.78 1.76
CA LYS A 256 21.99 -12.01 3.00
C LYS A 256 22.74 -12.80 4.09
N GLY A 257 23.00 -14.08 3.85
CA GLY A 257 23.77 -14.97 4.72
C GLY A 257 22.92 -15.86 5.64
N PRO A 258 23.50 -16.94 6.20
CA PRO A 258 22.77 -17.96 6.96
C PRO A 258 22.12 -17.43 8.25
N ALA A 259 22.73 -16.45 8.91
CA ALA A 259 22.16 -15.83 10.10
C ALA A 259 20.88 -15.02 9.78
N ALA A 260 20.86 -14.31 8.65
CA ALA A 260 19.67 -13.59 8.19
C ALA A 260 18.54 -14.58 7.84
N ALA A 261 18.87 -15.68 7.16
CA ALA A 261 17.91 -16.74 6.88
C ALA A 261 17.37 -17.40 8.16
N ALA A 262 18.21 -17.69 9.15
CA ALA A 262 17.77 -18.25 10.43
C ALA A 262 16.82 -17.30 11.17
N TYR A 263 17.12 -16.00 11.19
CA TYR A 263 16.22 -14.98 11.74
C TYR A 263 14.91 -14.89 10.95
N TYR A 264 14.98 -14.90 9.61
CA TYR A 264 13.80 -14.86 8.76
C TYR A 264 12.91 -16.09 8.94
N ALA A 265 13.48 -17.26 9.23
CA ALA A 265 12.71 -18.46 9.56
C ALA A 265 11.82 -18.27 10.80
N LEU A 266 12.30 -17.53 11.82
CA LEU A 266 11.49 -17.18 13.00
C LEU A 266 10.34 -16.24 12.64
N LEU A 267 10.59 -15.25 11.77
CA LEU A 267 9.55 -14.34 11.28
C LEU A 267 8.49 -15.08 10.45
N LYS A 268 8.91 -15.99 9.58
CA LYS A 268 8.01 -16.86 8.79
C LYS A 268 7.20 -17.80 9.69
N ALA A 269 7.80 -18.31 10.77
CA ALA A 269 7.06 -19.09 11.76
C ALA A 269 5.98 -18.24 12.44
N ALA A 270 6.30 -17.01 12.87
CA ALA A 270 5.33 -16.07 13.44
C ALA A 270 4.18 -15.78 12.46
N PHE A 271 4.50 -15.53 11.19
CA PHE A 271 3.52 -15.36 10.11
C PHE A 271 2.59 -16.56 9.97
N HIS A 272 3.13 -17.78 9.87
CA HIS A 272 2.31 -18.98 9.75
C HIS A 272 1.43 -19.26 10.97
N VAL A 273 1.95 -18.96 12.16
CA VAL A 273 1.18 -19.03 13.41
C VAL A 273 0.03 -18.02 13.37
N GLY A 274 0.27 -16.79 12.93
CA GLY A 274 -0.78 -15.78 12.72
C GLY A 274 -1.87 -16.23 11.74
N THR A 275 -1.47 -16.78 10.59
CA THR A 275 -2.44 -17.33 9.62
C THR A 275 -3.25 -18.47 10.23
N ALA A 276 -2.62 -19.43 10.91
CA ALA A 276 -3.34 -20.52 11.56
C ALA A 276 -4.26 -20.01 12.67
N HIS A 277 -3.80 -19.04 13.46
CA HIS A 277 -4.57 -18.43 14.54
C HIS A 277 -5.84 -17.78 14.03
N HIS A 278 -5.79 -17.01 12.93
CA HIS A 278 -6.98 -16.47 12.28
C HIS A 278 -7.93 -17.57 11.81
N LEU A 279 -7.39 -18.55 11.07
CA LEU A 279 -8.20 -19.64 10.52
C LEU A 279 -8.91 -20.47 11.59
N LEU A 280 -8.38 -20.52 12.81
CA LEU A 280 -8.98 -21.25 13.93
C LEU A 280 -9.87 -20.38 14.81
N ASN A 281 -9.52 -19.12 15.05
CA ASN A 281 -10.10 -18.33 16.13
C ASN A 281 -10.78 -17.03 15.68
N ASP A 282 -10.53 -16.52 14.48
CA ASP A 282 -11.02 -15.22 13.99
C ASP A 282 -10.88 -14.09 15.04
N PRO A 283 -9.65 -13.70 15.40
CA PRO A 283 -9.40 -12.78 16.52
C PRO A 283 -10.00 -11.39 16.33
N TYR A 284 -10.26 -10.99 15.09
CA TYR A 284 -10.88 -9.71 14.72
C TYR A 284 -12.39 -9.82 14.45
N ARG A 285 -12.99 -11.01 14.63
CA ARG A 285 -14.42 -11.29 14.39
C ARG A 285 -14.88 -10.79 13.02
N VAL A 286 -14.05 -10.99 12.00
CA VAL A 286 -14.33 -10.49 10.64
C VAL A 286 -15.28 -11.40 9.87
N ARG A 287 -15.42 -12.68 10.26
CA ARG A 287 -16.23 -13.65 9.51
C ARG A 287 -17.70 -13.28 9.44
N ASP A 288 -18.23 -12.66 10.48
CA ASP A 288 -19.61 -12.17 10.51
C ASP A 288 -19.84 -11.02 9.53
N ARG A 289 -18.76 -10.34 9.09
CA ARG A 289 -18.76 -9.26 8.10
C ARG A 289 -18.37 -9.74 6.69
N TYR A 290 -18.08 -11.02 6.50
CA TYR A 290 -17.72 -11.53 5.18
C TYR A 290 -18.91 -11.39 4.21
N PRO A 291 -18.68 -10.92 2.98
CA PRO A 291 -19.75 -10.89 1.98
C PRO A 291 -20.21 -12.31 1.66
N ALA A 292 -21.48 -12.49 1.29
CA ALA A 292 -22.02 -13.80 0.90
C ALA A 292 -21.26 -14.46 -0.26
N SER A 293 -20.52 -13.67 -1.04
CA SER A 293 -19.66 -14.11 -2.14
C SER A 293 -18.26 -14.58 -1.70
N ALA A 294 -17.88 -14.39 -0.44
CA ALA A 294 -16.58 -14.76 0.10
C ALA A 294 -16.31 -16.26 -0.11
N LYS A 295 -15.24 -16.57 -0.83
CA LYS A 295 -14.83 -17.95 -1.06
C LYS A 295 -13.35 -18.07 -1.41
N ARG A 296 -12.74 -19.16 -0.93
CA ARG A 296 -11.31 -19.44 -1.14
C ARG A 296 -10.95 -19.61 -2.61
N ALA A 297 -10.01 -18.82 -3.11
CA ALA A 297 -9.43 -18.96 -4.44
C ALA A 297 -8.34 -20.05 -4.47
N ARG A 298 -8.73 -21.34 -4.38
CA ARG A 298 -7.79 -22.48 -4.30
C ARG A 298 -6.91 -22.67 -5.56
N MET A 299 -5.63 -22.98 -5.35
CA MET A 299 -4.67 -23.30 -6.41
C MET A 299 -3.46 -24.09 -5.89
N VAL A 300 -2.88 -24.98 -6.71
CA VAL A 300 -1.67 -25.75 -6.33
C VAL A 300 -0.45 -24.84 -6.17
N ARG A 301 -0.18 -23.98 -7.17
CA ARG A 301 0.90 -22.99 -7.14
C ARG A 301 0.37 -21.63 -6.69
N SER A 302 -0.09 -21.54 -5.43
CA SER A 302 -0.65 -20.30 -4.89
C SER A 302 0.40 -19.18 -4.89
N ILE A 303 -0.05 -17.95 -4.68
CA ILE A 303 0.83 -16.78 -4.58
C ILE A 303 1.80 -17.00 -3.40
N PRO A 304 3.12 -16.88 -3.62
CA PRO A 304 4.10 -16.90 -2.54
C PRO A 304 3.88 -15.71 -1.59
N GLN A 305 4.22 -15.86 -0.31
CA GLN A 305 3.89 -14.83 0.69
C GLN A 305 4.73 -13.55 0.55
N HIS A 306 5.95 -13.69 0.04
CA HIS A 306 6.93 -12.62 -0.21
C HIS A 306 6.87 -12.11 -1.65
N SER A 307 5.90 -12.57 -2.46
CA SER A 307 5.82 -12.21 -3.87
C SER A 307 4.66 -11.27 -4.09
N THR A 308 4.99 -10.06 -4.53
CA THR A 308 4.03 -9.10 -5.05
C THR A 308 3.73 -9.41 -6.52
N LYS A 309 4.68 -9.88 -7.31
CA LYS A 309 4.46 -10.21 -8.72
C LYS A 309 3.64 -11.49 -8.98
N LEU A 310 2.47 -11.33 -9.62
CA LEU A 310 1.62 -12.44 -10.01
C LEU A 310 2.06 -13.10 -11.34
N SER A 311 2.11 -14.43 -11.36
CA SER A 311 2.22 -15.21 -12.60
C SER A 311 0.92 -15.16 -13.42
N GLY A 312 0.99 -15.47 -14.71
CA GLY A 312 -0.20 -15.50 -15.56
C GLY A 312 -1.31 -16.45 -15.07
N ALA A 313 -0.95 -17.56 -14.41
CA ALA A 313 -1.93 -18.47 -13.80
C ALA A 313 -2.60 -17.85 -12.56
N GLN A 314 -1.82 -17.17 -11.71
CA GLN A 314 -2.32 -16.48 -10.53
C GLN A 314 -3.22 -15.30 -10.90
N LEU A 315 -2.83 -14.49 -11.88
CA LEU A 315 -3.64 -13.41 -12.45
C LEU A 315 -5.01 -13.92 -12.91
N ARG A 316 -5.05 -15.00 -13.70
CA ARG A 316 -6.32 -15.58 -14.16
C ARG A 316 -7.18 -16.10 -13.01
N ARG A 317 -6.57 -16.71 -11.99
CA ARG A 317 -7.30 -17.25 -10.85
C ARG A 317 -7.89 -16.15 -9.98
N LEU A 318 -7.10 -15.12 -9.64
CA LEU A 318 -7.58 -13.99 -8.86
C LEU A 318 -8.62 -13.18 -9.64
N ARG A 319 -8.42 -12.90 -10.94
CA ARG A 319 -9.43 -12.21 -11.76
C ARG A 319 -10.79 -12.89 -11.67
N ARG A 320 -10.81 -14.22 -11.82
CA ARG A 320 -12.04 -15.01 -11.68
C ARG A 320 -12.65 -14.88 -10.28
N ALA A 321 -11.84 -14.94 -9.22
CA ALA A 321 -12.32 -14.79 -7.86
C ALA A 321 -12.95 -13.42 -7.62
N HIS A 322 -12.34 -12.33 -8.12
CA HIS A 322 -12.91 -10.98 -8.07
C HIS A 322 -14.23 -10.88 -8.85
N TRP A 323 -14.30 -11.42 -10.08
CA TRP A 323 -15.53 -11.44 -10.87
C TRP A 323 -16.67 -12.19 -10.19
N GLU A 324 -16.38 -13.36 -9.62
CA GLU A 324 -17.34 -14.14 -8.85
C GLU A 324 -17.80 -13.44 -7.57
N ALA A 325 -16.98 -12.52 -7.04
CA ALA A 325 -17.32 -11.63 -5.93
C ALA A 325 -18.01 -10.33 -6.36
N GLY A 326 -18.32 -10.16 -7.66
CA GLY A 326 -18.98 -8.97 -8.20
C GLY A 326 -18.03 -7.81 -8.55
N ARG A 327 -16.72 -7.97 -8.31
CA ARG A 327 -15.70 -6.96 -8.63
C ARG A 327 -15.18 -7.17 -10.05
N ARG A 328 -15.58 -6.32 -10.99
CA ARG A 328 -15.10 -6.36 -12.38
C ARG A 328 -13.81 -5.56 -12.53
N ILE A 329 -12.68 -6.23 -12.38
CA ILE A 329 -11.36 -5.64 -12.61
C ILE A 329 -10.87 -6.11 -13.99
N GLU A 330 -10.90 -5.18 -14.94
CA GLU A 330 -10.45 -5.38 -16.31
C GLU A 330 -9.14 -4.65 -16.57
N LYS A 331 -8.39 -5.11 -17.58
CA LYS A 331 -7.17 -4.42 -17.95
C LYS A 331 -7.53 -3.05 -18.53
N VAL A 332 -6.96 -1.99 -17.97
CA VAL A 332 -7.09 -0.63 -18.51
C VAL A 332 -6.40 -0.60 -19.88
N ALA A 333 -7.15 -0.22 -20.91
CA ALA A 333 -6.66 -0.24 -22.29
C ALA A 333 -5.68 0.91 -22.57
N ASP A 334 -5.95 2.08 -21.99
CA ASP A 334 -5.17 3.30 -22.15
C ASP A 334 -4.93 3.91 -20.77
N LEU A 335 -3.67 4.01 -20.36
CA LEU A 335 -3.29 4.57 -19.05
C LEU A 335 -3.34 6.10 -19.06
N SER A 336 -3.43 6.76 -20.23
CA SER A 336 -3.50 8.22 -20.30
C SER A 336 -4.78 8.79 -19.67
N VAL A 337 -5.79 7.96 -19.43
CA VAL A 337 -7.01 8.34 -18.70
C VAL A 337 -6.72 8.86 -17.29
N PHE A 338 -5.58 8.46 -16.71
CA PHE A 338 -5.12 8.94 -15.40
C PHE A 338 -4.28 10.22 -15.48
N HIS A 339 -4.05 10.76 -16.68
CA HIS A 339 -3.23 11.94 -16.94
C HIS A 339 -3.99 12.97 -17.79
N PRO A 340 -5.17 13.45 -17.35
CA PRO A 340 -6.00 14.34 -18.16
C PRO A 340 -5.29 15.66 -18.49
N ASP A 341 -4.36 16.12 -17.65
CA ASP A 341 -3.60 17.35 -17.86
C ASP A 341 -2.40 17.18 -18.82
N ALA A 342 -1.97 15.94 -19.08
CA ALA A 342 -0.89 15.64 -20.03
C ALA A 342 -1.40 15.55 -21.48
N ALA A 343 -2.71 15.36 -21.67
CA ALA A 343 -3.33 15.61 -22.95
C ALA A 343 -3.36 17.13 -23.16
N GLY A 344 -2.44 17.64 -23.99
CA GLY A 344 -2.51 19.04 -24.46
C GLY A 344 -3.92 19.37 -24.97
N PRO A 345 -4.29 20.67 -25.14
CA PRO A 345 -5.65 21.06 -25.49
C PRO A 345 -6.10 20.28 -26.72
N GLY A 346 -6.94 19.27 -26.51
CA GLY A 346 -7.53 18.48 -27.58
C GLY A 346 -8.33 19.43 -28.48
N PRO A 347 -8.51 19.08 -29.77
CA PRO A 347 -9.30 19.92 -30.66
C PRO A 347 -10.65 20.17 -30.00
N GLY A 348 -10.95 21.46 -29.83
CA GLY A 348 -12.02 21.95 -28.99
C GLY A 348 -13.33 21.20 -29.19
N SER A 349 -14.03 20.99 -28.09
CA SER A 349 -15.44 20.65 -28.08
C SER A 349 -16.28 21.82 -28.64
N ASP A 350 -16.15 22.09 -29.95
CA ASP A 350 -17.06 22.94 -30.73
C ASP A 350 -18.38 22.19 -31.05
N ALA A 351 -18.92 21.48 -30.06
CA ALA A 351 -20.23 20.82 -30.13
C ALA A 351 -21.30 21.55 -29.30
N GLY A 352 -21.07 22.83 -28.97
CA GLY A 352 -21.84 23.55 -27.96
C GLY A 352 -22.37 24.94 -28.34
N GLN A 353 -22.41 25.35 -29.62
CA GLN A 353 -23.01 26.65 -30.00
C GLN A 353 -23.77 26.66 -31.35
N ALA A 354 -24.45 25.55 -31.72
CA ALA A 354 -25.26 25.51 -32.95
C ALA A 354 -26.73 25.06 -32.72
N ARG A 355 -27.32 25.38 -31.56
CA ARG A 355 -28.76 25.22 -31.32
C ARG A 355 -29.34 26.42 -30.56
N GLN A 356 -29.27 27.60 -31.17
CA GLN A 356 -30.12 28.74 -30.80
C GLN A 356 -30.13 29.76 -31.95
N GLN A 357 -30.66 29.34 -33.10
CA GLN A 357 -31.07 30.22 -34.20
C GLN A 357 -31.87 29.37 -35.21
N GLN A 358 -33.03 28.90 -34.77
CA GLN A 358 -34.19 28.49 -35.59
C GLN A 358 -35.22 27.85 -34.65
N ALA A 359 -36.03 28.70 -34.02
CA ALA A 359 -37.38 28.42 -33.54
C ALA A 359 -38.06 29.76 -33.29
#